data_AF-A0A9W9TL28-F1
#
_entry.id   AF-A0A9W9TL28-F1
#
_cell.length_a   1.000
_cell.length_b   1.000
_cell.length_c   1.000
_cell.angle_alpha   90.00
_cell.angle_beta   90.00
_cell.angle_gamma   90.00
#
_symmetry.space_group_name_H-M   'P 1'
#
loop_
_entity.id
_entity.type
_entity.pdbx_description
1 polymer ?
#
loop_
_entity_poly.entity_id
_entity_poly.type
_entity_poly.pdbx_seq_one_letter_code
_entity_poly.pdbx_strand_id
1 'polypeptide(L)'
;MADEQPTPVPSLEGIWMLDDTGKNLRFVSEEELANATEGTTPKTTPPQVITDYLSSLTPSQKIIQEELRSLGWDVVAIYAMLNSMENQRRYNCAMLRQKGYSESEIQRLDALGNQNMTDYSHLRRGLASAAEEDYQLQLYLVEEAKRRRLVMLGEE
;
A
#
# COMPACT_ATOMS: atom_id res chain seq x y z
N MET A 1 37.45 8.87 -38.18
CA MET A 1 37.26 9.11 -36.73
C MET A 1 35.76 9.24 -36.56
N ALA A 2 35.09 8.15 -36.16
CA ALA A 2 33.64 8.16 -35.97
C ALA A 2 33.39 8.61 -34.53
N ASP A 3 32.64 9.70 -34.36
CA ASP A 3 32.14 10.14 -33.06
C ASP A 3 31.19 9.07 -32.51
N GLU A 4 31.59 8.42 -31.41
CA GLU A 4 30.68 7.60 -30.61
C GLU A 4 29.68 8.56 -29.94
N GLN A 5 28.46 8.64 -30.47
CA GLN A 5 27.34 9.19 -29.72
C GLN A 5 27.16 8.33 -28.46
N PRO A 6 27.12 8.93 -27.25
CA PRO A 6 26.80 8.17 -26.05
C PRO A 6 25.41 7.57 -26.23
N THR A 7 25.34 6.24 -26.12
CA THR A 7 24.07 5.51 -26.09
C THR A 7 23.16 6.16 -25.04
N PRO A 8 21.89 6.47 -25.39
CA PRO A 8 20.96 6.99 -24.41
C PRO A 8 20.84 5.96 -23.29
N VAL A 9 21.27 6.33 -22.09
CA VAL A 9 21.00 5.53 -20.90
C VAL A 9 19.47 5.50 -20.78
N PRO A 10 18.82 4.34 -20.87
CA PRO A 10 17.39 4.28 -20.62
C PRO A 10 17.16 4.85 -19.22
N SER A 11 16.37 5.92 -19.13
CA SER A 11 15.91 6.40 -17.84
C SER A 11 15.15 5.25 -17.21
N LEU A 12 15.67 4.70 -16.11
CA LEU A 12 14.89 3.82 -15.26
C LEU A 12 13.70 4.65 -14.76
N GLU A 13 12.54 4.44 -15.36
CA GLU A 13 11.28 5.00 -14.89
C GLU A 13 10.99 4.36 -13.53
N GLY A 14 10.80 5.19 -12.51
CA GLY A 14 10.68 4.75 -11.12
C GLY A 14 10.56 5.91 -10.15
N ILE A 15 10.26 5.59 -8.91
CA ILE A 15 10.00 6.58 -7.87
C ILE A 15 10.90 6.40 -6.66
N TRP A 16 11.30 7.52 -6.06
CA TRP A 16 12.02 7.52 -4.79
C TRP A 16 11.02 7.41 -3.65
N MET A 17 11.02 6.26 -2.97
CA MET A 17 10.17 5.97 -1.81
C MET A 17 11.00 5.93 -0.55
N LEU A 18 10.38 6.19 0.60
CA LEU A 18 11.01 5.84 1.87
C LEU A 18 11.06 4.31 2.03
N ASP A 19 12.16 3.81 2.56
CA ASP A 19 12.31 2.41 2.94
C ASP A 19 11.38 2.03 4.11
N ASP A 20 11.38 0.75 4.50
CA ASP A 20 10.51 0.24 5.57
C ASP A 20 10.77 0.88 6.94
N THR A 21 11.90 1.57 7.10
CA THR A 21 12.24 2.31 8.32
C THR A 21 11.68 3.73 8.32
N GLY A 22 11.22 4.23 7.17
CA GLY A 22 10.75 5.60 6.99
C GLY A 22 11.87 6.65 7.01
N LYS A 23 13.14 6.22 7.03
CA LYS A 23 14.30 7.12 7.24
C LYS A 23 15.17 7.31 6.01
N ASN A 24 15.26 6.32 5.13
CA ASN A 24 16.11 6.41 3.94
C ASN A 24 15.26 6.40 2.68
N LEU A 25 15.70 7.14 1.66
CA LEU A 25 15.12 7.06 0.33
C LEU A 25 15.72 5.87 -0.43
N ARG A 26 14.85 5.04 -1.01
CA ARG A 26 15.20 3.97 -1.95
C ARG A 26 14.54 4.24 -3.29
N PHE A 27 15.27 3.98 -4.37
CA PHE A 27 14.69 3.99 -5.71
C PHE A 27 13.90 2.70 -5.92
N VAL A 28 12.66 2.83 -6.38
CA VAL A 28 11.76 1.71 -6.71
C VAL A 28 11.40 1.83 -8.18
N SER A 29 11.74 0.83 -8.99
CA SER A 29 11.44 0.82 -10.43
C SER A 29 9.93 0.67 -10.69
N GLU A 30 9.46 1.03 -11.89
CA GLU A 30 8.08 0.76 -12.30
C GLU A 30 7.71 -0.73 -12.23
N GLU A 31 8.64 -1.64 -12.54
CA GLU A 31 8.41 -3.08 -12.37
C GLU A 31 8.18 -3.47 -10.91
N GLU A 32 8.96 -2.90 -9.98
CA GLU A 32 8.75 -3.13 -8.54
C GLU A 32 7.44 -2.52 -8.05
N LEU A 33 7.04 -1.37 -8.61
CA LEU A 33 5.74 -0.74 -8.34
C LEU A 33 4.58 -1.59 -8.82
N ALA A 34 4.65 -2.09 -10.06
CA ALA A 34 3.65 -2.96 -10.65
C ALA A 34 3.51 -4.25 -9.83
N ASN A 35 4.63 -4.87 -9.45
CA ASN A 35 4.63 -6.08 -8.61
C ASN A 35 4.11 -5.84 -7.18
N ALA A 36 4.21 -4.62 -6.64
CA ALA A 36 3.66 -4.27 -5.34
C ALA A 36 2.14 -4.01 -5.38
N THR A 37 1.60 -3.65 -6.54
CA THR A 37 0.16 -3.38 -6.76
C THR A 37 -0.61 -4.54 -7.37
N GLU A 38 0.03 -5.33 -8.23
CA GLU A 38 -0.50 -6.60 -8.72
C GLU A 38 -0.24 -7.64 -7.64
N GLY A 39 -1.30 -8.29 -7.16
CA GLY A 39 -1.26 -9.31 -6.11
C GLY A 39 -0.39 -10.51 -6.49
N THR A 40 0.92 -10.32 -6.47
CA THR A 40 1.90 -11.35 -6.74
C THR A 40 1.85 -12.34 -5.60
N THR A 41 1.68 -13.59 -6.00
CA THR A 41 1.69 -14.82 -5.22
C THR A 41 2.63 -14.74 -4.00
N PRO A 42 2.19 -15.22 -2.83
CA PRO A 42 2.91 -14.94 -1.60
C PRO A 42 4.27 -15.63 -1.64
N LYS A 43 5.36 -14.84 -1.66
CA LYS A 43 6.54 -15.23 -0.89
C LYS A 43 6.02 -15.44 0.52
N THR A 44 5.92 -16.70 0.95
CA THR A 44 5.40 -17.06 2.27
C THR A 44 6.12 -16.20 3.30
N THR A 45 5.44 -15.17 3.80
CA THR A 45 6.05 -14.22 4.69
C THR A 45 6.35 -14.97 5.98
N PRO A 46 7.60 -14.95 6.48
CA PRO A 46 7.94 -15.69 7.69
C PRO A 46 7.00 -15.30 8.85
N PRO A 47 6.50 -16.26 9.65
CA PRO A 47 5.59 -15.96 10.76
C PRO A 47 6.13 -14.93 11.76
N GLN A 48 7.46 -14.87 11.92
CA GLN A 48 8.11 -13.87 12.77
C GLN A 48 7.89 -12.44 12.24
N VAL A 49 8.01 -12.23 10.93
CA VAL A 49 7.79 -10.92 10.29
C VAL A 49 6.35 -10.45 10.50
N ILE A 50 5.40 -11.37 10.39
CA ILE A 50 3.98 -11.09 10.66
C ILE A 50 3.78 -10.69 12.13
N THR A 51 4.40 -11.44 13.05
CA THR A 51 4.30 -11.17 14.49
C THR A 51 4.90 -9.82 14.87
N ASP A 52 6.08 -9.50 14.33
CA ASP A 52 6.79 -8.25 14.60
C ASP A 52 6.01 -7.04 14.03
N TYR A 53 5.49 -7.17 12.80
CA TYR A 53 4.63 -6.14 12.20
C TYR A 53 3.37 -5.89 13.04
N LEU A 54 2.63 -6.96 13.39
CA LEU A 54 1.39 -6.80 14.15
C LEU A 54 1.61 -6.30 15.59
N SER A 55 2.80 -6.50 16.15
CA SER A 55 3.18 -5.97 17.46
C SER A 55 3.51 -4.48 17.41
N SER A 56 3.90 -3.96 16.25
CA SER A 56 4.31 -2.56 16.05
C SER A 56 3.22 -1.66 15.48
N LEU A 57 1.98 -2.16 15.35
CA LEU A 57 0.86 -1.39 14.82
C LEU A 57 0.60 -0.10 15.59
N THR A 58 0.31 0.96 14.84
CA THR A 58 -0.20 2.22 15.40
C THR A 58 -1.57 2.00 16.06
N PRO A 59 -2.00 2.89 16.99
CA PRO A 59 -3.31 2.76 17.62
C PRO A 59 -4.47 2.64 16.62
N SER A 60 -4.44 3.38 15.52
CA SER A 60 -5.45 3.29 14.45
C SER A 60 -5.41 1.95 13.72
N GLN A 61 -4.23 1.41 13.45
CA GLN A 61 -4.11 0.08 12.83
C GLN A 61 -4.57 -1.05 13.77
N LYS A 62 -4.43 -0.88 15.09
CA LYS A 62 -4.95 -1.84 16.07
C LYS A 62 -6.48 -1.91 16.06
N ILE A 63 -7.15 -0.77 15.91
CA ILE A 63 -8.61 -0.73 15.76
C ILE A 63 -9.03 -1.54 14.53
N ILE A 64 -8.39 -1.30 13.39
CA ILE A 64 -8.65 -2.05 12.14
C ILE A 64 -8.37 -3.55 12.34
N GLN A 65 -7.26 -3.91 12.98
CA GLN A 65 -6.93 -5.31 13.30
C GLN A 65 -8.03 -5.98 14.13
N GLU A 66 -8.54 -5.30 15.16
CA GLU A 66 -9.60 -5.83 16.02
C GLU A 66 -10.92 -6.00 15.27
N GLU A 67 -11.29 -5.03 14.43
CA GLU A 67 -12.47 -5.10 13.57
C GLU A 67 -12.38 -6.28 12.60
N LEU A 68 -11.28 -6.42 11.85
CA LEU A 68 -11.07 -7.55 10.92
C LEU A 68 -11.08 -8.90 11.65
N ARG A 69 -10.46 -8.98 12.84
CA ARG A 69 -10.50 -10.20 13.67
C ARG A 69 -11.95 -10.55 14.06
N SER A 70 -12.76 -9.56 14.43
CA SER A 70 -14.18 -9.76 14.75
C SER A 70 -15.00 -10.23 13.55
N LEU A 71 -14.53 -9.94 12.34
CA LEU A 71 -15.12 -10.36 11.08
C LEU A 71 -14.63 -11.75 10.61
N GLY A 72 -13.84 -12.46 11.42
CA GLY A 72 -13.39 -13.82 11.16
C GLY A 72 -12.07 -13.93 10.39
N TRP A 73 -11.32 -12.84 10.26
CA TRP A 73 -10.03 -12.85 9.55
C TRP A 73 -8.93 -13.51 10.37
N ASP A 74 -8.08 -14.29 9.70
CA ASP A 74 -6.86 -14.83 10.30
C ASP A 74 -5.71 -13.81 10.28
N VAL A 75 -4.67 -14.10 11.06
CA VAL A 75 -3.53 -13.21 11.30
C VAL A 75 -2.74 -12.93 10.02
N VAL A 76 -2.64 -13.89 9.10
CA VAL A 76 -1.93 -13.75 7.83
C VAL A 76 -2.71 -12.84 6.89
N ALA A 77 -4.03 -13.04 6.79
CA ALA A 77 -4.91 -12.20 5.98
C ALA A 77 -4.94 -10.74 6.49
N ILE A 78 -5.01 -10.54 7.82
CA ILE A 78 -4.95 -9.20 8.43
C ILE A 78 -3.62 -8.51 8.10
N TYR A 79 -2.49 -9.22 8.25
CA TYR A 79 -1.18 -8.70 7.88
C TYR A 79 -1.12 -8.27 6.42
N ALA A 80 -1.55 -9.14 5.50
CA ALA A 80 -1.51 -8.87 4.07
C ALA A 80 -2.31 -7.61 3.72
N MET A 81 -3.52 -7.46 4.29
CA MET A 81 -4.37 -6.30 4.08
C MET A 81 -3.73 -5.00 4.60
N LEU A 82 -3.29 -4.99 5.86
CA LEU A 82 -2.68 -3.80 6.47
C LEU A 82 -1.40 -3.38 5.73
N ASN A 83 -0.56 -4.36 5.36
CA ASN A 83 0.67 -4.12 4.61
C ASN A 83 0.38 -3.54 3.21
N SER A 84 -0.64 -4.05 2.51
CA SER A 84 -1.06 -3.51 1.21
C SER A 84 -1.48 -2.05 1.31
N MET A 85 -2.31 -1.71 2.31
CA MET A 85 -2.79 -0.35 2.52
C MET A 85 -1.66 0.63 2.90
N GLU A 86 -0.67 0.15 3.64
CA GLU A 86 0.52 0.93 3.99
C GLU A 86 1.42 1.15 2.77
N ASN A 87 1.61 0.15 1.92
CA ASN A 87 2.34 0.30 0.67
C ASN A 87 1.68 1.31 -0.27
N GLN A 88 0.35 1.25 -0.42
CA GLN A 88 -0.41 2.25 -1.19
C GLN A 88 -0.23 3.67 -0.64
N ARG A 89 -0.25 3.81 0.70
CA ARG A 89 0.01 5.11 1.36
C ARG A 89 1.42 5.62 1.04
N ARG A 90 2.45 4.77 1.18
CA ARG A 90 3.84 5.14 0.89
C ARG A 90 4.01 5.55 -0.57
N TYR A 91 3.36 4.82 -1.49
CA TYR A 91 3.33 5.15 -2.92
C TYR A 91 2.74 6.54 -3.18
N ASN A 92 1.54 6.81 -2.68
CA ASN A 92 0.89 8.12 -2.87
C ASN A 92 1.75 9.27 -2.30
N CYS A 93 2.34 9.08 -1.12
CA CYS A 93 3.24 10.07 -0.54
C CYS A 93 4.49 10.29 -1.40
N ALA A 94 5.07 9.24 -1.99
CA ALA A 94 6.20 9.35 -2.90
C ALA A 94 5.83 10.11 -4.20
N MET A 95 4.66 9.83 -4.77
CA MET A 95 4.13 10.56 -5.93
C MET A 95 3.96 12.06 -5.64
N LEU A 96 3.45 12.41 -4.46
CA LEU A 96 3.34 13.81 -4.05
C LEU A 96 4.71 14.50 -3.91
N ARG A 97 5.72 13.81 -3.35
CA ARG A 97 7.09 14.35 -3.28
C ARG A 97 7.65 14.63 -4.66
N GLN A 98 7.45 13.71 -5.62
CA GLN A 98 7.89 13.92 -7.00
C GLN A 98 7.19 15.10 -7.67
N LYS A 99 5.93 15.34 -7.34
CA LYS A 99 5.17 16.52 -7.80
C LYS A 99 5.58 17.83 -7.09
N GLY A 100 6.52 17.78 -6.14
CA GLY A 100 7.06 18.95 -5.46
C GLY A 100 6.25 19.43 -4.24
N TYR A 101 5.33 18.62 -3.73
CA TYR A 101 4.59 18.95 -2.49
C TYR A 101 5.52 18.93 -1.27
N SER A 102 5.27 19.84 -0.34
CA SER A 102 6.02 19.88 0.93
C SER A 102 5.59 18.76 1.88
N GLU A 103 6.46 18.34 2.81
CA GLU A 103 6.13 17.28 3.78
C GLU A 103 4.91 17.61 4.64
N SER A 104 4.68 18.88 4.97
CA SER A 104 3.49 19.31 5.73
C SER A 104 2.20 19.16 4.91
N GLU A 105 2.23 19.45 3.61
CA GLU A 105 1.10 19.23 2.71
C GLU A 105 0.83 17.74 2.52
N ILE A 106 1.88 16.93 2.35
CA ILE A 106 1.77 15.47 2.23
C ILE A 106 1.15 14.88 3.49
N GLN A 107 1.61 15.27 4.69
CA GLN A 107 1.04 14.80 5.95
C GLN A 107 -0.43 15.18 6.10
N ARG A 108 -0.82 16.39 5.66
CA ARG A 108 -2.22 16.82 5.68
C ARG A 108 -3.09 15.98 4.73
N LEU A 109 -2.63 15.75 3.51
CA LEU A 109 -3.35 14.96 2.50
C LEU A 109 -3.45 13.48 2.92
N ASP A 110 -2.39 12.93 3.51
CA ASP A 110 -2.37 11.58 4.05
C ASP A 110 -3.34 11.43 5.24
N ALA A 111 -3.37 12.39 6.17
CA ALA A 111 -4.34 12.40 7.25
C ALA A 111 -5.78 12.45 6.72
N LEU A 112 -6.05 13.27 5.70
CA LEU A 112 -7.35 13.35 5.04
C LEU A 112 -7.72 12.02 4.34
N GLY A 113 -6.75 11.40 3.67
CA GLY A 113 -6.90 10.08 3.05
C GLY A 113 -7.30 8.98 4.03
N ASN A 114 -6.86 9.07 5.29
CA ASN A 114 -7.14 8.08 6.33
C ASN A 114 -8.44 8.33 7.13
N GLN A 115 -9.06 9.52 7.05
CA GLN A 115 -10.24 9.87 7.87
C GLN A 115 -11.53 9.11 7.54
N ASN A 116 -11.69 8.62 6.31
CA ASN A 116 -12.97 8.07 5.82
C ASN A 116 -12.99 6.53 5.70
N MET A 117 -12.05 5.84 6.34
CA MET A 117 -11.87 4.40 6.18
C MET A 117 -12.35 3.68 7.43
N THR A 118 -13.65 3.35 7.47
CA THR A 118 -14.28 2.92 8.74
C THR A 118 -15.34 1.82 8.61
N ASP A 119 -15.61 1.28 7.41
CA ASP A 119 -16.58 0.19 7.28
C ASP A 119 -15.99 -1.03 6.57
N TYR A 120 -15.73 -2.07 7.35
CA TYR A 120 -15.27 -3.38 6.88
C TYR A 120 -16.36 -4.46 6.93
N SER A 121 -17.60 -4.11 7.26
CA SER A 121 -18.68 -5.09 7.50
C SER A 121 -18.92 -6.04 6.31
N HIS A 122 -18.72 -5.53 5.09
CA HIS A 122 -18.83 -6.26 3.83
C HIS A 122 -17.69 -7.26 3.57
N LEU A 123 -16.62 -7.24 4.39
CA LEU A 123 -15.48 -8.14 4.31
C LEU A 123 -15.58 -9.34 5.27
N ARG A 124 -16.77 -9.62 5.81
CA ARG A 124 -16.96 -10.75 6.74
C ARG A 124 -16.59 -12.09 6.09
N ARG A 125 -15.80 -12.89 6.80
CA ARG A 125 -15.35 -14.22 6.36
C ARG A 125 -16.24 -15.33 6.93
N GLY A 126 -16.27 -16.47 6.25
CA GLY A 126 -17.05 -17.65 6.60
C GLY A 126 -18.52 -17.60 6.20
N LEU A 127 -18.91 -16.65 5.33
CA LEU A 127 -20.29 -16.53 4.83
C LEU A 127 -20.45 -16.95 3.36
N ALA A 128 -19.37 -16.87 2.59
CA ALA A 128 -19.35 -17.17 1.17
C ALA A 128 -18.23 -18.16 0.84
N SER A 129 -18.07 -18.53 -0.44
CA SER A 129 -16.91 -19.30 -0.86
C SER A 129 -15.63 -18.47 -0.76
N ALA A 130 -14.48 -19.12 -0.57
CA ALA A 130 -13.19 -18.42 -0.48
C ALA A 130 -12.92 -17.52 -1.70
N ALA A 131 -13.32 -17.96 -2.90
CA ALA A 131 -13.17 -17.17 -4.12
C ALA A 131 -14.02 -15.90 -4.12
N GLU A 132 -15.23 -15.94 -3.58
CA GLU A 132 -16.11 -14.76 -3.48
C GLU A 132 -15.57 -13.77 -2.44
N GLU A 133 -15.10 -14.26 -1.30
CA GLU A 133 -14.53 -13.41 -0.25
C GLU A 133 -13.22 -12.76 -0.70
N ASP A 134 -12.38 -13.47 -1.47
CA ASP A 134 -11.17 -12.91 -2.05
C ASP A 134 -11.47 -11.88 -3.14
N TYR A 135 -12.51 -12.13 -3.96
CA TYR A 135 -12.99 -11.15 -4.93
C TYR A 135 -13.50 -9.87 -4.25
N GLN A 136 -14.28 -9.99 -3.16
CA GLN A 136 -14.75 -8.85 -2.37
C GLN A 136 -13.59 -8.04 -1.78
N LEU A 137 -12.56 -8.73 -1.26
CA LEU A 137 -11.35 -8.07 -0.78
C LEU A 137 -10.64 -7.29 -1.91
N GLN A 138 -10.46 -7.92 -3.07
CA GLN A 138 -9.80 -7.26 -4.20
C GLN A 138 -10.56 -6.02 -4.64
N LEU A 139 -11.89 -6.10 -4.76
CA LEU A 139 -12.74 -4.95 -5.07
C LEU A 139 -12.56 -3.83 -4.03
N TYR A 140 -12.59 -4.17 -2.74
CA TYR A 140 -12.39 -3.20 -1.68
C TYR A 140 -11.03 -2.49 -1.78
N LEU A 141 -9.95 -3.24 -1.98
CA LEU A 141 -8.61 -2.67 -2.10
C LEU A 141 -8.45 -1.76 -3.31
N VAL A 142 -9.11 -2.08 -4.43
CA VAL A 142 -9.11 -1.25 -5.63
C VAL A 142 -9.88 0.05 -5.39
N GLU A 143 -11.08 -0.02 -4.81
CA GLU A 143 -11.89 1.17 -4.55
C GLU A 143 -11.25 2.08 -3.49
N GLU A 144 -10.64 1.51 -2.44
CA GLU A 144 -9.86 2.30 -1.47
C GLU A 144 -8.62 2.95 -2.10
N ALA A 145 -7.93 2.25 -3.00
CA ALA A 145 -6.80 2.83 -3.72
C ALA A 145 -7.23 4.04 -4.57
N LYS A 146 -8.33 3.90 -5.33
CA LYS A 146 -8.91 4.99 -6.12
C LYS A 146 -9.32 6.15 -5.23
N ARG A 147 -10.08 5.90 -4.16
CA ARG A 147 -10.50 6.94 -3.21
C ARG A 147 -9.31 7.70 -2.64
N ARG A 148 -8.25 7.00 -2.23
CA ARG A 148 -7.04 7.63 -1.69
C ARG A 148 -6.30 8.45 -2.75
N ARG A 149 -6.18 7.96 -3.98
CA ARG A 149 -5.58 8.73 -5.09
C ARG A 149 -6.39 9.97 -5.42
N LEU A 150 -7.71 9.89 -5.44
CA LEU A 150 -8.56 11.06 -5.65
C LEU A 150 -8.37 12.11 -4.55
N VAL A 151 -8.38 11.68 -3.28
CA VAL A 151 -8.22 12.59 -2.13
C VAL A 151 -6.81 13.19 -2.05
N MET A 152 -5.77 12.39 -2.31
CA MET A 152 -4.38 12.82 -2.12
C MET A 152 -3.78 13.45 -3.38
N LEU A 153 -4.03 12.89 -4.56
CA LEU A 153 -3.40 13.26 -5.83
C LEU A 153 -4.33 14.06 -6.76
N GLY A 154 -5.64 14.05 -6.52
CA GLY A 154 -6.62 14.64 -7.43
C GLY A 154 -6.79 13.88 -8.75
N GLU A 155 -6.42 12.60 -8.77
CA GLU A 155 -6.48 11.73 -9.95
C GLU A 155 -7.71 10.79 -9.88
N GLU A 156 -8.41 10.63 -11.01
CA GLU A 156 -9.52 9.67 -11.20
C GLU A 156 -9.02 8.29 -11.63
#